data_AF-A0ABD5TEH1-F1
#
_entry.id   AF-A0ABD5TEH1-F1
#
_cell.length_a   1.000
_cell.length_b   1.000
_cell.length_c   1.000
_cell.angle_alpha   90.00
_cell.angle_beta   90.00
_cell.angle_gamma   90.00
#
_symmetry.space_group_name_H-M   'P 1'
#
loop_
_entity.id
_entity.type
_entity.pdbx_description
1 polymer ?
#
loop_
_entity_poly.entity_id
_entity_poly.type
_entity_poly.pdbx_seq_one_letter_code
_entity_poly.pdbx_strand_id
1 'polypeptide(L)' 'MQILFQMYHAGELHDLGVIADGDVVDSIEEGFEDWVRWELSQPTTPNIEDSNEILETYEGPYIVTKVLGSE' A
#
# COMPACT_ATOMS: atom_id res chain seq x y z
N MET A 1 -0.86 0.49 -12.78
CA MET A 1 0.47 0.12 -12.22
C MET A 1 0.24 -0.54 -10.87
N GLN A 2 1.01 -1.57 -10.48
CA GLN A 2 0.77 -2.32 -9.24
C GLN A 2 1.73 -1.89 -8.13
N ILE A 3 1.21 -1.67 -6.93
CA ILE A 3 1.97 -1.26 -5.74
C ILE A 3 1.73 -2.28 -4.64
N LEU A 4 2.80 -2.93 -4.20
CA LEU A 4 2.82 -3.79 -3.03
C LEU A 4 2.99 -2.95 -1.78
N PHE A 5 2.11 -3.15 -0.80
CA PHE A 5 2.25 -2.61 0.55
C PHE A 5 2.91 -3.66 1.44
N GLN A 6 3.94 -3.24 2.17
CA GLN A 6 4.67 -4.09 3.10
C GLN A 6 4.75 -3.39 4.46
N MET A 7 4.69 -4.17 5.54
CA MET A 7 4.89 -3.68 6.90
C MET A 7 6.23 -4.17 7.44
N TYR A 8 6.99 -3.28 8.06
CA TYR A 8 8.17 -3.67 8.83
C TYR A 8 7.74 -4.08 10.24
N HIS A 9 7.88 -5.36 10.58
CA HIS A 9 7.51 -5.89 11.88
C HIS A 9 8.55 -6.91 12.35
N ALA A 10 8.99 -6.79 13.62
CA ALA A 10 9.97 -7.68 14.24
C ALA A 10 11.31 -7.87 13.48
N GLY A 11 11.68 -6.92 12.60
CA GLY A 11 12.91 -7.01 11.79
C GLY A 11 12.69 -7.62 10.41
N GLU A 12 11.47 -8.00 10.08
CA GLU A 12 11.07 -8.62 8.81
C GLU A 12 10.07 -7.74 8.06
N LEU A 13 10.07 -7.82 6.73
CA LEU A 13 9.06 -7.20 5.87
C LEU A 13 7.96 -8.22 5.59
N HIS A 14 6.73 -7.85 5.90
CA HIS A 14 5.54 -8.65 5.65
C HIS A 14 4.70 -8.00 4.56
N ASP A 15 4.32 -8.78 3.55
CA ASP A 15 3.46 -8.32 2.48
C ASP A 15 2.02 -8.20 3.00
N LEU A 16 1.42 -7.02 2.84
CA LEU A 16 0.05 -6.75 3.29
C LEU A 16 -0.96 -6.98 2.16
N GLY A 17 -0.64 -6.48 0.97
CA GLY A 17 -1.50 -6.59 -0.20
C GLY A 17 -1.06 -5.65 -1.32
N VAL A 18 -1.79 -5.71 -2.43
CA VAL A 18 -1.45 -5.02 -3.68
C VAL A 18 -2.61 -4.13 -4.09
N ILE A 19 -2.26 -2.89 -4.47
CA ILE A 19 -3.17 -1.91 -5.03
C ILE A 19 -2.80 -1.69 -6.49
N ALA A 20 -3.79 -1.61 -7.36
CA ALA A 20 -3.63 -1.23 -8.76
C ALA A 20 -4.71 -0.22 -9.15
N ASP A 21 -4.28 0.91 -9.70
CA ASP A 21 -5.19 1.91 -10.28
C ASP A 21 -6.30 2.35 -9.28
N GLY A 22 -5.94 2.50 -8.01
CA GLY A 22 -6.84 2.92 -6.94
C GLY A 22 -7.63 1.81 -6.23
N ASP A 23 -7.55 0.57 -6.73
CA ASP A 23 -8.29 -0.56 -6.20
C ASP A 23 -7.38 -1.62 -5.58
N VAL A 24 -7.85 -2.27 -4.50
CA VAL A 24 -7.18 -3.43 -3.92
C VAL A 24 -7.37 -4.62 -4.87
N VAL A 25 -6.26 -5.12 -5.42
CA VAL A 25 -6.27 -6.27 -6.34
C VAL A 25 -5.80 -7.56 -5.69
N ASP A 26 -5.07 -7.47 -4.58
CA ASP A 26 -4.67 -8.62 -3.78
C ASP A 26 -4.62 -8.26 -2.29
N SER A 27 -5.16 -9.13 -1.44
CA SER A 27 -5.21 -8.95 0.01
C SER A 27 -4.53 -10.15 0.65
N ILE A 28 -3.27 -9.98 1.04
CA ILE A 28 -2.42 -11.04 1.58
C ILE A 28 -2.69 -11.19 3.09
N GLU A 29 -2.77 -10.06 3.79
CA GLU A 29 -3.09 -10.01 5.22
C GLU A 29 -4.58 -9.71 5.46
N GLU A 30 -5.15 -10.41 6.45
CA GLU A 30 -6.52 -10.18 6.88
C GLU A 30 -6.64 -8.76 7.48
N GLY A 31 -7.51 -7.94 6.88
CA GLY A 31 -7.72 -6.54 7.28
C GLY A 31 -7.00 -5.50 6.41
N PHE A 32 -6.21 -5.90 5.41
CA PHE A 32 -5.60 -4.95 4.47
C PHE A 32 -6.66 -4.13 3.72
N GLU A 33 -7.70 -4.78 3.20
CA GLU A 33 -8.78 -4.09 2.47
C GLU A 33 -9.53 -3.08 3.37
N ASP A 34 -9.81 -3.43 4.61
CA ASP A 34 -10.43 -2.53 5.59
C ASP A 34 -9.51 -1.36 5.95
N TRP A 35 -8.21 -1.61 6.10
CA TRP A 35 -7.22 -0.56 6.30
C TRP A 35 -7.17 0.41 5.13
N VAL A 36 -7.10 -0.09 3.88
CA VAL A 36 -7.11 0.75 2.67
C VAL A 36 -8.39 1.58 2.60
N ARG A 37 -9.55 0.99 2.89
CA ARG A 37 -10.83 1.74 2.92
C ARG A 37 -10.85 2.82 3.99
N TRP A 38 -10.33 2.52 5.18
CA TRP A 38 -10.22 3.49 6.25
C TRP A 38 -9.25 4.62 5.89
N GLU A 39 -8.12 4.27 5.30
CA GLU A 39 -7.11 5.20 4.83
C GLU A 39 -7.71 6.14 3.76
N LEU A 40 -8.34 5.60 2.71
CA LEU A 40 -9.03 6.40 1.67
C LEU A 40 -10.13 7.34 2.20
N SER A 41 -10.65 7.09 3.40
CA SER A 41 -11.61 7.99 4.04
C SER A 41 -10.96 9.20 4.73
N GLN A 42 -9.65 9.18 4.96
CA GLN A 42 -8.95 10.29 5.61
C GLN A 42 -8.70 11.43 4.62
N PRO A 43 -8.91 12.69 5.04
CA PRO A 43 -8.68 13.86 4.19
C PRO A 43 -7.20 14.13 3.87
N THR A 44 -6.29 13.44 4.56
CA THR A 44 -4.83 13.54 4.40
C THR A 44 -4.25 12.40 3.58
N THR A 45 -5.08 11.51 3.05
CA THR A 45 -4.62 10.35 2.31
C THR A 45 -4.13 10.75 0.93
N PRO A 46 -2.98 10.23 0.48
CA PRO A 46 -2.46 10.52 -0.84
C PRO A 46 -3.42 10.04 -1.91
N ASN A 47 -3.35 10.65 -3.09
CA ASN A 47 -4.13 10.17 -4.23
C ASN A 47 -3.69 8.74 -4.58
N ILE A 48 -4.59 7.77 -4.38
CA ILE A 48 -4.32 6.36 -4.63
C ILE A 48 -4.15 6.02 -6.13
N GLU A 49 -4.55 6.96 -7.01
CA GLU A 49 -4.28 6.89 -8.44
C GLU A 49 -2.90 7.48 -8.79
N ASP A 50 -2.33 8.32 -7.92
CA ASP A 50 -0.96 8.85 -8.08
C ASP A 50 0.04 7.98 -7.34
N SER A 51 0.63 7.06 -8.09
CA SER A 51 1.58 6.12 -7.52
C SER A 51 2.85 6.76 -6.97
N ASN A 52 3.27 7.94 -7.46
CA ASN A 52 4.43 8.61 -6.87
C ASN A 52 4.09 9.16 -5.49
N GLU A 53 2.89 9.74 -5.34
CA GLU A 53 2.41 10.24 -4.06
C GLU A 53 2.29 9.12 -3.01
N ILE A 54 1.84 7.94 -3.44
CA ILE A 54 1.78 6.73 -2.59
C ILE A 54 3.19 6.30 -2.16
N LEU A 55 4.14 6.23 -3.11
CA LEU A 55 5.51 5.83 -2.81
C LEU A 55 6.16 6.80 -1.81
N GLU A 56 6.01 8.10 -2.02
CA GLU A 56 6.56 9.12 -1.11
C GLU A 56 5.91 9.10 0.28
N THR A 57 4.59 8.88 0.34
CA THR A 57 3.85 8.88 1.61
C THR A 57 4.14 7.66 2.46
N TYR A 58 4.26 6.49 1.83
CA TYR A 58 4.43 5.20 2.50
C TYR A 58 5.85 4.65 2.41
N GLU A 59 6.86 5.49 2.21
CA GLU A 59 8.28 5.15 2.40
C GLU A 59 8.70 5.46 3.84
N GLY A 60 8.10 4.75 4.79
CA GLY A 60 8.24 5.01 6.23
C GLY A 60 8.94 3.90 7.01
N PRO A 61 9.17 4.11 8.33
CA PRO A 61 9.79 3.11 9.20
C PRO A 61 8.88 1.91 9.54
N TYR A 62 7.58 2.01 9.24
CA TYR A 62 6.58 0.98 9.59
C TYR A 62 5.88 0.39 8.36
N ILE A 63 5.62 1.20 7.34
CA ILE A 63 5.03 0.77 6.07
C ILE A 63 6.01 1.18 4.98
N VAL A 64 6.19 0.28 4.02
CA VAL A 64 6.99 0.48 2.81
C VAL A 64 6.12 0.11 1.62
N THR A 65 6.14 0.91 0.56
CA THR A 65 5.49 0.57 -0.71
C THR A 65 6.51 0.29 -1.79
N LYS A 66 6.20 -0.66 -2.67
CA LYS A 66 7.08 -1.09 -3.75
C LYS A 66 6.30 -1.26 -5.04
N VAL A 67 6.80 -0.69 -6.14
CA VAL A 67 6.23 -0.93 -7.47
C VAL A 67 6.51 -2.37 -7.90
N LEU A 68 5.46 -3.09 -8.25
CA LEU A 68 5.54 -4.38 -8.94
C LEU A 68 5.59 -4.11 -10.45
N GLY A 69 6.71 -4.45 -11.08
CA GLY A 69 6.91 -4.27 -12.51
C GLY A 69 6.03 -5.20 -13.34
N SER A 70 5.42 -4.66 -14.39
CA SER A 70 4.89 -5.46 -15.50
C SER A 70 6.07 -6.01 -16.30
N GLU A 71 6.44 -7.27 -16.08
CA GLU A 71 7.19 -8.04 -17.09
C GLU A 71 6.26 -8.47 -18.22
#